data_AF-A0A9D4ISJ6-F1
#
_entry.id   AF-A0A9D4ISJ6-F1
#
_cell.length_a   1.000
_cell.length_b   1.000
_cell.length_c   1.000
_cell.angle_alpha   90.00
_cell.angle_beta   90.00
_cell.angle_gamma   90.00
#
_symmetry.space_group_name_H-M   'P 1'
#
loop_
_entity.id
_entity.type
_entity.pdbx_description
1 polymer ?
#
loop_
_entity_poly.entity_id
_entity_poly.type
_entity_poly.pdbx_seq_one_letter_code
_entity_poly.pdbx_strand_id
1 'polypeptide(L)' 'MISVSDQFPKSIQARRKILLPAMVSAKKDGKAAYLSYDKLYIDNRMYTVDTVHNSGYSTS' A
#
# COMPACT_ATOMS: atom_id res chain seq x y z
N MET A 1 -26.83 0.88 10.74
CA MET A 1 -26.04 1.02 9.50
C MET A 1 -24.59 0.91 9.92
N ILE A 2 -23.95 -0.26 9.75
CA ILE A 2 -22.54 -0.42 10.12
C ILE A 2 -21.75 0.27 9.02
N SER A 3 -21.25 1.47 9.31
CA SER A 3 -20.38 2.19 8.38
C SER A 3 -19.15 1.33 8.12
N VAL A 4 -19.01 0.87 6.87
CA VAL A 4 -17.87 0.10 6.34
C VAL A 4 -16.53 0.84 6.57
N SER A 5 -16.60 2.12 6.95
CA SER A 5 -15.51 3.00 7.37
C SER A 5 -14.73 2.56 8.62
N ASP A 6 -15.23 1.58 9.40
CA ASP A 6 -14.58 1.10 10.63
C ASP A 6 -13.87 -0.26 10.48
N GLN A 7 -13.66 -0.76 9.25
CA GLN A 7 -13.07 -2.09 9.08
C GLN A 7 -11.57 -2.17 9.43
N PHE A 8 -10.88 -1.03 9.58
CA PHE A 8 -9.46 -1.01 9.92
C PHE A 8 -9.13 0.10 10.93
N PRO A 9 -8.31 -0.20 11.97
CA PRO A 9 -7.81 0.80 12.90
C PRO A 9 -7.12 1.97 12.20
N LYS A 10 -7.16 3.18 12.79
CA LYS A 10 -6.52 4.39 12.24
C LYS A 10 -5.03 4.19 11.89
N SER A 11 -4.32 3.37 12.66
CA SER A 11 -2.92 3.01 12.40
C SER A 11 -2.72 2.25 11.08
N ILE A 12 -3.68 1.40 10.70
CA ILE A 12 -3.66 0.66 9.42
C ILE A 12 -3.99 1.61 8.27
N GLN A 13 -4.95 2.52 8.45
CA GLN A 13 -5.27 3.53 7.45
C GLN A 13 -4.08 4.46 7.16
N ALA A 14 -3.35 4.86 8.20
CA ALA A 14 -2.13 5.65 8.07
C ALA A 14 -1.05 4.93 7.25
N ARG A 15 -0.81 3.64 7.55
CA ARG A 15 0.16 2.81 6.79
C ARG A 15 -0.25 2.65 5.32
N ARG A 16 -1.53 2.39 5.05
CA ARG A 16 -2.05 2.31 3.68
C ARG A 16 -1.86 3.61 2.92
N LYS A 17 -2.05 4.77 3.56
CA LYS A 17 -1.83 6.08 2.92
C LYS A 17 -0.40 6.26 2.40
N ILE A 18 0.59 5.70 3.10
CA ILE A 18 2.00 5.72 2.68
C ILE A 18 2.25 4.76 1.49
N LEU A 19 1.58 3.59 1.50
CA LEU A 19 1.75 2.56 0.47
C LEU A 19 0.94 2.82 -0.82
N LEU A 20 -0.12 3.61 -0.74
CA LEU A 20 -1.00 3.90 -1.88
C LEU A 20 -0.26 4.48 -3.09
N PRO A 21 0.61 5.49 -2.95
CA PRO A 21 1.31 6.04 -4.10
C PRO A 21 2.26 5.03 -4.76
N ALA A 22 2.95 4.20 -3.97
CA ALA A 22 3.79 3.12 -4.50
C ALA A 22 2.97 2.09 -5.28
N MET A 23 1.76 1.76 -4.80
CA MET A 23 0.81 0.92 -5.55
C MET A 23 0.41 1.58 -6.88
N VAL A 24 0.14 2.89 -6.89
CA VAL A 24 -0.21 3.62 -8.11
C VAL A 24 0.95 3.61 -9.11
N SER A 25 2.17 3.90 -8.66
CA SER A 25 3.36 3.86 -9.51
C SER A 25 3.58 2.47 -10.10
N ALA A 26 3.49 1.41 -9.28
CA ALA A 26 3.60 0.04 -9.76
C ALA A 26 2.53 -0.31 -10.79
N LYS A 27 1.27 0.11 -10.59
CA LYS A 27 0.20 -0.09 -11.59
C LYS A 27 0.45 0.67 -12.88
N LYS A 28 1.00 1.89 -12.80
CA LYS A 28 1.39 2.68 -13.99
C LYS A 28 2.49 1.99 -14.78
N ASP A 29 3.41 1.32 -14.10
CA ASP A 29 4.47 0.51 -14.72
C ASP A 29 3.95 -0.83 -15.29
N GLY A 30 2.65 -1.09 -15.24
CA GLY A 30 2.03 -2.33 -15.72
C GLY A 30 2.16 -3.52 -14.77
N LYS A 31 2.59 -3.30 -13.52
CA LYS A 31 2.80 -4.36 -12.53
C LYS A 31 1.51 -4.72 -11.80
N ALA A 32 1.40 -5.98 -11.39
CA ALA A 32 0.26 -6.44 -10.59
C ALA A 32 0.43 -5.98 -9.14
N ALA A 33 -0.24 -4.88 -8.77
CA ALA A 33 -0.14 -4.32 -7.43
C ALA A 33 -1.48 -4.30 -6.66
N TYR A 34 -1.48 -4.78 -5.41
CA TYR A 34 -2.65 -4.77 -4.53
C TYR A 34 -2.27 -4.59 -3.05
N LEU A 35 -3.16 -3.95 -2.29
CA LEU A 35 -3.02 -3.77 -0.85
C LEU A 35 -3.82 -4.84 -0.10
N SER A 36 -3.16 -5.57 0.78
CA SER A 36 -3.78 -6.49 1.74
C SER A 36 -3.47 -6.03 3.16
N TYR A 37 -4.51 -5.69 3.93
CA TYR A 37 -4.38 -5.10 5.27
C TYR A 37 -3.46 -3.85 5.27
N ASP A 38 -2.25 -3.96 5.82
CA ASP A 38 -1.21 -2.93 5.89
C ASP A 38 0.02 -3.21 4.99
N LYS A 39 -0.09 -4.17 4.07
CA LYS A 39 1.00 -4.62 3.19
C LYS A 39 0.63 -4.40 1.73
N LEU A 40 1.62 -3.96 0.97
CA LEU A 40 1.53 -3.78 -0.47
C LEU A 40 2.19 -4.97 -1.15
N TYR A 41 1.49 -5.61 -2.08
CA TYR A 41 2.05 -6.65 -2.92
C TYR A 41 2.20 -6.11 -4.32
N ILE A 42 3.39 -6.21 -4.91
CA ILE A 42 3.69 -5.84 -6.30
C ILE A 42 4.41 -7.04 -6.94
N ASP A 43 3.86 -7.59 -8.02
CA ASP A 43 4.41 -8.76 -8.73
C ASP A 43 4.78 -9.91 -7.78
N ASN A 44 3.85 -10.26 -6.89
CA ASN A 44 4.02 -11.27 -5.84
C ASN A 44 5.09 -10.97 -4.77
N ARG A 45 5.72 -9.79 -4.77
CA ARG A 45 6.63 -9.34 -3.71
C ARG A 45 5.90 -8.49 -2.68
N MET A 46 6.11 -8.78 -1.41
CA MET A 46 5.53 -8.05 -0.29
C MET A 46 6.40 -6.85 0.08
N TYR A 47 5.75 -5.71 0.26
CA TYR A 47 6.31 -4.45 0.71
C TYR A 47 5.51 -3.92 1.91
N THR A 48 6.22 -3.60 2.98
CA THR A 48 5.75 -2.83 4.13
C THR A 48 6.19 -1.37 4.01
N VAL A 49 5.68 -0.52 4.90
CA VAL A 49 6.06 0.90 5.00
C VAL A 49 7.58 1.09 5.09
N ASP A 50 8.28 0.24 5.84
CA ASP A 50 9.74 0.31 6.00
C ASP A 50 10.49 -0.05 4.70
N THR A 51 9.96 -1.02 3.95
CA THR A 51 10.62 -1.52 2.73
C THR A 51 10.29 -0.73 1.48
N VAL A 52 9.12 -0.06 1.44
CA VAL A 52 8.67 0.68 0.25
C VAL A 52 9.58 1.86 -0.06
N HIS A 53 10.12 2.52 0.98
CA HIS A 53 11.06 3.64 0.82
C HIS A 53 12.37 3.23 0.14
N ASN A 54 12.85 2.01 0.41
CA ASN A 54 14.08 1.49 -0.19
C ASN A 54 13.87 0.86 -1.58
N SER A 55 12.63 0.67 -2.01
CA SER A 55 12.30 -0.06 -3.25
C SER A 55 12.27 0.80 -4.51
N GLY A 56 12.56 2.11 -4.42
CA GLY A 56 12.51 3.04 -5.54
C GLY A 56 11.11 3.58 -5.87
N TYR A 57 10.08 3.11 -5.17
CA TYR A 57 8.70 3.61 -5.24
C TYR A 57 8.41 4.73 -4.22
N SER A 58 9.48 5.34 -3.68
CA SER A 58 9.37 6.36 -2.63
C SER A 58 8.66 7.59 -3.17
N THR A 59 7.64 8.03 -2.42
CA THR A 59 6.98 9.32 -2.60
C THR A 59 7.93 10.42 -2.18
N SER A 60 8.65 10.99 -3.15
CA SER A 60 9.12 12.37 -3.02
C SER A 60 7.93 13.33 -3.03
#